data_AF-A0A954G4L9-F1
#
_entry.id   AF-A0A954G4L9-F1
#
_cell.length_a   1.000
_cell.length_b   1.000
_cell.length_c   1.000
_cell.angle_alpha   90.00
_cell.angle_beta   90.00
_cell.angle_gamma   90.00
#
_symmetry.space_group_name_H-M   'P 1'
#
loop_
_entity.id
_entity.type
_entity.pdbx_description
1 polymer ?
#
loop_
_entity_poly.entity_id
_entity_poly.type
_entity_poly.pdbx_seq_one_letter_code
_entity_poly.pdbx_strand_id
1 'polypeptide(L)'
;PPLVNACRKPGEWQTYDIIFTAPRFNAYGQLVKPAYVTVIQNGVVVQNHTELQGATFYHQPPFYTAHEEKLPIQLQFHRNDTQFRNIWVRELSEIHPIGCVCPE
;
A
#
# COMPACT_ATOMS: atom_id res chain seq x y z
N PRO A 1 -8.56 9.66 5.80
CA PRO A 1 -7.61 10.25 6.80
C PRO A 1 -7.01 9.12 7.66
N PRO A 2 -5.86 9.31 8.34
CA PRO A 2 -5.37 8.32 9.30
C PRO A 2 -6.25 8.26 10.54
N LEU A 3 -6.30 7.11 11.20
CA LEU A 3 -7.07 6.88 12.42
C LEU A 3 -6.50 7.66 13.63
N VAL A 4 -5.18 7.82 13.67
CA VAL A 4 -4.46 8.52 14.74
C VAL A 4 -3.14 9.06 14.21
N ASN A 5 -2.64 10.14 14.83
CA ASN A 5 -1.28 10.61 14.60
C ASN A 5 -0.30 9.84 15.50
N ALA A 6 0.57 9.03 14.91
CA ALA A 6 1.55 8.20 15.62
C ALA A 6 3.00 8.71 15.45
N CYS A 7 3.19 9.97 15.06
CA CYS A 7 4.53 10.52 14.80
C CYS A 7 5.38 10.63 16.07
N ARG A 8 6.63 10.18 15.95
CA ARG A 8 7.71 10.54 16.89
C ARG A 8 8.27 11.94 16.59
N LYS A 9 9.14 12.44 17.48
CA LYS A 9 9.77 13.76 17.34
C LYS A 9 10.69 13.84 16.10
N PRO A 10 10.97 15.04 15.57
CA PRO A 10 11.96 15.23 14.51
C PRO A 10 13.33 14.66 14.90
N GLY A 11 14.01 14.01 13.94
CA GLY A 11 15.29 13.33 14.15
C GLY A 11 15.17 11.90 14.67
N GLU A 12 14.00 11.49 15.18
CA GLU A 12 13.74 10.09 15.52
C GLU A 12 13.27 9.29 14.30
N TRP A 13 13.67 8.03 14.25
CA TRP A 13 13.25 7.13 13.18
C TRP A 13 11.77 6.78 13.30
N GLN A 14 11.05 6.95 12.19
CA GLN A 14 9.70 6.46 12.00
C GLN A 14 9.78 5.09 11.32
N THR A 15 8.95 4.13 11.75
CA THR A 15 8.82 2.83 11.08
C THR A 15 7.44 2.71 10.44
N TYR A 16 7.39 2.07 9.28
CA TYR A 16 6.17 1.74 8.56
C TYR A 16 6.17 0.26 8.24
N ASP A 17 5.11 -0.43 8.64
CA ASP A 17 4.75 -1.74 8.12
C ASP A 17 3.51 -1.57 7.25
N ILE A 18 3.63 -1.89 5.96
CA ILE A 18 2.56 -1.66 4.96
C ILE A 18 2.16 -3.00 4.36
N ILE A 19 0.88 -3.32 4.47
CA ILE A 19 0.26 -4.47 3.84
C ILE A 19 -0.61 -3.93 2.71
N PHE A 20 -0.32 -4.32 1.48
CA PHE A 20 -0.99 -3.81 0.29
C PHE A 20 -1.61 -4.94 -0.52
N THR A 21 -2.89 -4.82 -0.81
CA THR A 21 -3.61 -5.66 -1.77
C THR A 21 -3.84 -4.83 -3.03
N ALA A 22 -3.21 -5.22 -4.13
CA ALA A 22 -3.30 -4.53 -5.40
C ALA A 22 -4.73 -4.61 -6.00
N PRO A 23 -5.17 -3.59 -6.77
CA PRO A 23 -6.45 -3.65 -7.45
C PRO A 23 -6.41 -4.71 -8.56
N ARG A 24 -7.59 -5.09 -9.06
CA ARG A 24 -7.75 -5.98 -10.21
C ARG A 24 -8.63 -5.34 -11.26
N PHE A 25 -8.22 -5.46 -12.51
CA PHE A 25 -8.95 -4.96 -13.68
C PHE A 25 -9.31 -6.14 -14.59
N ASN A 26 -10.42 -6.02 -15.33
CA ASN A 26 -10.75 -6.98 -16.38
C ASN A 26 -10.03 -6.65 -17.70
N ALA A 27 -10.20 -7.50 -18.71
CA ALA A 27 -9.60 -7.31 -20.03
C ALA A 27 -10.04 -6.01 -20.75
N TYR A 28 -11.15 -5.40 -20.32
CA TYR A 28 -11.66 -4.13 -20.84
C TYR A 28 -11.15 -2.93 -20.03
N GLY A 29 -10.26 -3.13 -19.06
CA GLY A 29 -9.71 -2.08 -18.21
C GLY A 29 -10.65 -1.59 -17.11
N GLN A 30 -11.77 -2.26 -16.87
CA GLN A 30 -12.71 -1.90 -15.81
C GLN A 30 -12.26 -2.50 -14.48
N LEU A 31 -12.42 -1.74 -13.39
CA LEU A 31 -12.11 -2.19 -12.04
C LEU A 31 -13.01 -3.37 -11.64
N VAL A 32 -12.41 -4.45 -11.17
CA VAL A 32 -13.08 -5.65 -10.66
C VAL A 32 -12.96 -5.76 -9.14
N LYS A 33 -11.78 -5.44 -8.59
CA LYS A 33 -11.54 -5.38 -7.14
C LYS A 33 -10.73 -4.12 -6.82
N PRO A 34 -11.14 -3.31 -5.83
CA PRO A 34 -10.35 -2.17 -5.40
C PRO A 34 -9.10 -2.63 -4.65
N ALA A 35 -8.15 -1.71 -4.54
CA ALA A 35 -6.97 -1.90 -3.73
C ALA A 35 -7.28 -1.64 -2.25
N TYR A 36 -6.60 -2.37 -1.36
CA TYR A 36 -6.69 -2.16 0.09
C TYR A 36 -5.30 -1.96 0.69
N VAL A 37 -5.24 -1.14 1.74
CA VAL A 37 -4.01 -0.92 2.49
C VAL A 37 -4.24 -0.98 4.00
N THR A 38 -3.37 -1.70 4.69
CA THR A 38 -3.18 -1.57 6.14
C THR A 38 -1.82 -0.94 6.38
N VAL A 39 -1.78 0.11 7.20
CA VAL A 39 -0.57 0.83 7.55
C VAL A 39 -0.42 0.86 9.05
N ILE A 40 0.73 0.40 9.52
CA ILE A 40 1.15 0.46 10.91
C ILE A 40 2.34 1.42 10.98
N GLN A 41 2.19 2.52 11.70
CA GLN A 41 3.25 3.49 11.93
C GLN A 41 3.73 3.37 13.38
N ASN A 42 5.02 3.12 13.59
CA ASN A 42 5.61 2.96 14.92
C ASN A 42 4.87 1.94 15.83
N GLY A 43 4.35 0.86 15.25
CA GLY A 43 3.57 -0.17 15.96
C GLY A 43 2.09 0.18 16.19
N VAL A 44 1.62 1.34 15.72
CA VAL A 44 0.22 1.79 15.85
C VAL A 44 -0.49 1.69 14.49
N VAL A 45 -1.66 1.07 14.45
CA VAL A 45 -2.49 0.99 13.23
C VAL A 45 -3.05 2.38 12.91
N VAL A 46 -2.66 2.93 11.75
CA VAL A 46 -3.12 4.25 11.28
C VAL A 46 -4.02 4.16 10.05
N GLN A 47 -3.96 3.04 9.31
CA GLN A 47 -4.95 2.65 8.29
C GLN A 47 -5.26 1.18 8.51
N ASN A 48 -6.54 0.82 8.59
CA ASN A 48 -6.97 -0.54 8.88
C ASN A 48 -7.83 -1.08 7.73
N HIS A 49 -7.21 -1.89 6.86
CA HIS A 49 -7.85 -2.45 5.67
C HIS A 49 -8.62 -1.39 4.87
N THR A 50 -7.97 -0.25 4.66
CA THR A 50 -8.58 0.92 4.04
C THR A 50 -8.66 0.71 2.54
N GLU A 51 -9.85 0.82 1.97
CA GLU A 51 -10.07 0.83 0.53
C GLU A 51 -9.45 2.09 -0.10
N LEU A 52 -8.67 1.92 -1.16
CA LEU A 52 -8.19 3.03 -1.96
C LEU A 52 -9.20 3.35 -3.07
N GLN A 53 -9.35 4.63 -3.39
CA GLN A 53 -10.27 5.09 -4.44
C GLN A 53 -9.58 5.22 -5.81
N GLY A 54 -8.29 4.88 -5.89
CA GLY A 54 -7.45 5.00 -7.07
C GLY A 54 -6.15 5.74 -6.78
N ALA A 55 -5.55 6.32 -7.81
CA ALA A 55 -4.33 7.10 -7.68
C ALA A 55 -4.56 8.38 -6.84
N THR A 56 -3.53 8.82 -6.13
CA THR A 56 -3.60 10.02 -5.27
C THR A 56 -3.15 11.26 -6.03
N PHE A 57 -3.96 12.32 -6.00
CA PHE A 57 -3.65 13.60 -6.64
C PHE A 57 -3.78 14.77 -5.66
N TYR A 58 -3.05 15.85 -5.91
CA TYR A 58 -3.16 17.08 -5.12
C TYR A 58 -4.26 18.04 -5.61
N HIS A 59 -4.65 17.95 -6.89
CA HIS A 59 -5.52 18.93 -7.58
C HIS A 59 -6.87 18.36 -8.05
N GLN A 60 -7.12 17.06 -7.85
CA GLN A 60 -8.33 16.41 -8.33
C GLN A 60 -8.69 15.19 -7.46
N PRO A 61 -9.94 14.71 -7.52
CA PRO A 61 -10.34 13.48 -6.85
C PRO A 61 -9.57 12.25 -7.36
N PRO A 62 -9.43 11.21 -6.52
CA PRO A 62 -8.81 9.95 -6.93
C PRO A 62 -9.69 9.20 -7.94
N PHE A 63 -9.04 8.46 -8.84
CA PHE A 63 -9.68 7.53 -9.76
C PHE A 63 -8.72 6.42 -10.16
N TYR A 64 -9.29 5.31 -10.62
CA TYR A 64 -8.52 4.16 -11.11
C TYR A 64 -8.20 4.30 -12.59
N THR A 65 -6.96 3.98 -12.94
CA THR A 65 -6.50 3.74 -14.30
C THR A 65 -5.96 2.32 -14.35
N ALA A 66 -6.37 1.51 -15.33
CA ALA A 66 -5.82 0.18 -15.51
C ALA A 66 -4.31 0.24 -15.74
N HIS A 67 -3.58 -0.69 -15.12
CA HIS A 67 -2.13 -0.78 -15.17
C HIS A 67 -1.69 -2.24 -15.08
N GLU A 68 -0.41 -2.50 -15.29
CA GLU A 68 0.19 -3.82 -15.13
C GLU A 68 0.02 -4.35 -13.70
N GLU A 69 -0.01 -5.68 -13.55
CA GLU A 69 -0.21 -6.31 -12.25
C GLU A 69 0.85 -5.91 -11.21
N LYS A 70 2.09 -5.66 -11.66
CA LYS A 70 3.22 -5.27 -10.82
C LYS A 70 3.82 -3.96 -11.29
N LEU A 71 4.00 -3.04 -10.35
CA LEU A 71 4.62 -1.73 -10.54
C LEU A 71 5.67 -1.49 -9.44
N PRO A 72 6.65 -0.60 -9.66
CA PRO A 72 7.70 -0.33 -8.67
C PRO A 72 7.17 0.41 -7.43
N ILE A 73 7.91 0.32 -6.33
CA ILE A 73 7.75 1.22 -5.19
C ILE A 73 8.53 2.50 -5.48
N GLN A 74 7.87 3.65 -5.35
CA GLN A 74 8.50 4.96 -5.52
C GLN A 74 8.58 5.70 -4.18
N LEU A 75 9.75 6.22 -3.84
CA LEU A 75 9.93 7.15 -2.72
C LEU A 75 9.86 8.58 -3.26
N GLN A 76 8.90 9.36 -2.77
CA GLN A 76 8.71 10.73 -3.23
C GLN A 76 9.79 11.66 -2.68
N PHE A 77 10.41 12.46 -3.56
CA PHE A 77 11.21 13.61 -3.16
C PHE A 77 10.37 14.88 -3.22
N HIS A 78 10.24 15.56 -2.09
CA HIS A 78 9.48 16.81 -1.98
C HIS A 78 10.32 17.95 -1.40
N ARG A 79 11.61 18.03 -1.78
CA ARG A 79 12.56 19.08 -1.35
C ARG A 79 12.77 19.16 0.17
N ASN A 80 12.55 18.06 0.87
CA ASN A 80 12.78 17.93 2.31
C ASN A 80 13.91 16.93 2.53
N ASP A 81 14.86 17.27 3.41
CA ASP A 81 15.93 16.36 3.78
C ASP A 81 15.34 15.18 4.56
N THR A 82 15.36 14.00 3.93
CA THR A 82 14.81 12.77 4.49
C THR A 82 15.77 11.62 4.21
N GLN A 83 16.04 10.82 5.22
CA GLN A 83 16.89 9.62 5.10
C GLN A 83 16.03 8.37 5.26
N PHE A 84 16.36 7.33 4.49
CA PHE A 84 15.68 6.05 4.52
C PHE A 84 16.66 4.94 4.91
N ARG A 85 16.17 3.92 5.61
CA ARG A 85 16.93 2.70 5.92
C ARG A 85 15.99 1.52 6.08
N ASN A 86 16.54 0.30 6.03
CA ASN A 86 15.82 -0.94 6.29
C ASN A 86 14.55 -1.11 5.45
N ILE A 87 14.67 -0.89 4.13
CA ILE A 87 13.57 -1.09 3.18
C ILE A 87 13.74 -2.49 2.60
N TRP A 88 12.72 -3.33 2.77
CA TRP A 88 12.61 -4.64 2.17
C TRP A 88 11.15 -4.86 1.77
N VAL A 89 10.92 -5.81 0.86
CA VAL A 89 9.58 -6.16 0.37
C VAL A 89 9.47 -7.67 0.31
N ARG A 90 8.28 -8.18 0.61
CA ARG A 90 7.93 -9.59 0.47
C ARG A 90 6.57 -9.68 -0.21
N GLU A 91 6.47 -10.49 -1.24
CA GLU A 91 5.18 -10.76 -1.89
C GLU A 91 4.25 -11.50 -0.94
N LEU A 92 2.96 -11.16 -0.99
CA LEU A 92 1.92 -11.88 -0.28
C LEU A 92 1.41 -12.98 -1.19
N SER A 93 1.53 -14.24 -0.74
CA SER A 93 0.86 -15.36 -1.40
C SER A 93 -0.64 -15.27 -1.12
N GLU A 94 -1.47 -15.71 -2.06
CA GLU A 94 -2.86 -15.96 -1.71
C GLU A 94 -2.92 -16.97 -0.57
N ILE A 95 -3.76 -16.70 0.43
CA ILE A 95 -4.08 -17.70 1.45
C ILE A 95 -4.86 -18.78 0.71
N HIS A 96 -4.15 -19.82 0.29
CA HIS A 96 -4.80 -21.03 -0.17
C HIS A 96 -5.66 -21.51 1.01
N PRO A 97 -6.99 -21.63 0.87
CA PRO A 97 -7.79 -22.24 1.92
C PRO A 97 -7.17 -23.59 2.21
N ILE A 98 -6.82 -23.82 3.48
CA ILE A 98 -6.17 -25.04 3.96
C ILE A 98 -7.03 -26.21 3.45
N GLY A 99 -6.58 -26.88 2.36
CA GLY A 99 -7.41 -27.84 1.64
C GLY A 99 -7.00 -28.15 0.20
N CYS A 100 -6.40 -27.23 -0.55
CA CYS A 100 -5.87 -27.55 -1.88
C CYS A 100 -4.35 -27.55 -1.88
N VAL A 101 -3.78 -28.75 -1.86
CA VAL A 101 -2.38 -29.00 -2.20
C VAL A 101 -2.31 -28.89 -3.72
N CYS A 102 -1.56 -27.92 -4.27
CA CYS A 102 -1.18 -28.00 -5.67
C CYS A 102 -0.20 -29.18 -5.84
N PRO A 103 -0.46 -30.14 -6.74
CA PRO A 103 0.61 -31.02 -7.20
C PRO A 103 1.53 -30.20 -8.14
N GLU A 104 2.83 -30.43 -7.96
CA GLU A 104 4.04 -29.90 -8.62
C GLU A 104 3.89 -28.89 -9.78
#